data_AF-A0A935RID4-F1
#
_entry.id   AF-A0A935RID4-F1
#
_cell.length_a   1.000
_cell.length_b   1.000
_cell.length_c   1.000
_cell.angle_alpha   90.00
_cell.angle_beta   90.00
_cell.angle_gamma   90.00
#
_symmetry.space_group_name_H-M   'P 1'
#
loop_
_entity.id
_entity.type
_entity.pdbx_description
1 polymer ?
#
loop_
_entity_poly.entity_id
_entity_poly.type
_entity_poly.pdbx_seq_one_letter_code
_entity_poly.pdbx_strand_id
1 'polypeptide(L)'
;MSHESRIIDMVLDGQPSRIVLGPLAALELSRFIPQPPPVYIVDEAVARLQPAWLEQLQHGCDPDRSGTLVLAGGEPVKQLQTLAGIYAWLAERAVPRDGTIVGIGGGALLDAAGFAAATWQRGIGWVSVPTTLLAMIDAAIGGKTAINAAGLKNQVGAFHPAAGIMVDCGFLVSLPRAGWRDGLAEMVKTAVIGDPGLFVELESSRDELRRMFGPDSARMPRLSAVCSEHCPGGPGWVVPRRSRRISSAGISTSMDRVAP
;
A
#
# COMPACT_ATOMS: atom_id res chain seq x y z
N MET A 1 -4.89 -21.01 15.31
CA MET A 1 -3.90 -19.98 15.67
C MET A 1 -4.43 -18.67 15.14
N SER A 2 -4.68 -17.68 16.01
CA SER A 2 -5.22 -16.38 15.60
C SER A 2 -4.25 -15.73 14.60
N HIS A 3 -4.73 -15.44 13.40
CA HIS A 3 -4.01 -14.58 12.46
C HIS A 3 -4.17 -13.14 12.94
N GLU A 4 -3.39 -12.76 13.95
CA GLU A 4 -3.49 -11.44 14.55
C GLU A 4 -2.71 -10.44 13.69
N SER A 5 -3.43 -9.51 13.06
CA SER A 5 -2.81 -8.41 12.31
C SER A 5 -2.04 -7.50 13.27
N ARG A 6 -0.80 -7.17 12.93
CA ARG A 6 0.01 -6.22 13.70
C ARG A 6 -0.29 -4.80 13.23
N ILE A 7 -0.55 -3.90 14.17
CA ILE A 7 -0.79 -2.48 13.89
C ILE A 7 0.44 -1.66 14.28
N ILE A 8 0.82 -0.72 13.40
CA ILE A 8 1.87 0.27 13.67
C ILE A 8 1.23 1.65 13.50
N ASP A 9 1.10 2.38 14.60
CA ASP A 9 0.68 3.79 14.57
C ASP A 9 1.82 4.70 14.11
N MET A 10 1.47 5.69 13.29
CA MET A 10 2.39 6.66 12.72
C MET A 10 1.75 8.03 12.66
N VAL A 11 2.59 9.07 12.63
CA VAL A 11 2.18 10.42 12.28
C VAL A 11 2.92 10.80 11.02
N LEU A 12 2.19 11.09 9.96
CA LEU A 12 2.71 11.51 8.67
C LEU A 12 2.21 12.92 8.41
N ASP A 13 3.12 13.89 8.26
CA ASP A 13 2.78 15.30 8.02
C ASP A 13 1.76 15.86 9.04
N GLY A 14 1.93 15.50 10.31
CA GLY A 14 1.03 15.90 11.41
C GLY A 14 -0.32 15.18 11.45
N GLN A 15 -0.62 14.29 10.49
CA GLN A 15 -1.84 13.49 10.45
C GLN A 15 -1.60 12.07 10.97
N PRO A 16 -2.53 11.51 11.77
CA PRO A 16 -2.43 10.12 12.20
C PRO A 16 -2.63 9.18 11.01
N SER A 17 -1.81 8.13 10.95
CA SER A 17 -1.92 7.04 9.99
C SER A 17 -1.59 5.73 10.68
N ARG A 18 -2.15 4.61 10.22
CA ARG A 18 -1.79 3.29 10.75
C ARG A 18 -1.43 2.34 9.63
N ILE A 19 -0.40 1.53 9.87
CA ILE A 19 -0.07 0.40 9.02
C ILE A 19 -0.62 -0.86 9.67
N VAL A 20 -1.43 -1.61 8.94
CA VAL A 20 -1.91 -2.93 9.34
C VAL A 20 -1.12 -3.97 8.55
N LEU A 21 -0.40 -4.82 9.27
CA LEU A 21 0.46 -5.85 8.71
C LEU A 21 -0.13 -7.22 9.01
N GLY A 22 -0.41 -7.99 7.98
CA GLY A 22 -0.79 -9.39 8.17
C GLY A 22 -1.69 -9.94 7.06
N PRO A 23 -1.90 -11.26 7.06
CA PRO A 23 -2.90 -11.86 6.20
C PRO A 23 -4.27 -11.26 6.51
N LEU A 24 -5.04 -10.96 5.47
CA LEU A 24 -6.37 -10.36 5.58
C LEU A 24 -6.37 -8.95 6.20
N ALA A 25 -5.23 -8.23 6.19
CA ALA A 25 -5.17 -6.84 6.70
C ALA A 25 -6.25 -5.94 6.08
N ALA A 26 -6.58 -6.15 4.81
CA ALA A 26 -7.65 -5.40 4.15
C ALA A 26 -9.07 -5.75 4.64
N LEU A 27 -9.30 -6.86 5.32
CA LEU A 27 -10.60 -7.11 5.95
C LEU A 27 -10.80 -6.24 7.21
N GLU A 28 -9.73 -5.65 7.74
CA GLU A 28 -9.78 -4.70 8.85
C GLU A 28 -10.10 -3.26 8.38
N LEU A 29 -10.40 -3.06 7.08
CA LEU A 29 -10.76 -1.75 6.51
C LEU A 29 -11.86 -1.02 7.28
N SER A 30 -12.84 -1.76 7.82
CA SER A 30 -13.95 -1.20 8.60
C SER A 30 -13.50 -0.41 9.84
N ARG A 31 -12.27 -0.64 10.34
CA ARG A 31 -11.68 0.13 11.45
C ARG A 31 -11.13 1.50 11.03
N PHE A 32 -10.97 1.73 9.72
CA PHE A 32 -10.32 2.92 9.14
C PHE A 32 -11.25 3.77 8.29
N ILE A 33 -12.39 3.20 7.89
CA ILE A 33 -13.36 3.84 7.03
C ILE A 33 -14.54 4.28 7.91
N PRO A 34 -14.66 5.58 8.24
CA PRO A 34 -15.91 6.08 8.80
C PRO A 34 -17.02 5.91 7.75
N GLN A 35 -18.21 5.48 8.18
CA GLN A 35 -19.45 5.57 7.38
C GLN A 35 -19.52 6.95 6.70
N PRO A 36 -19.81 7.08 5.40
CA PRO A 36 -20.49 6.17 4.45
C PRO A 36 -19.61 5.12 3.77
N PRO A 37 -20.19 4.12 3.05
CA PRO A 37 -19.39 3.02 2.50
C PRO A 37 -18.37 3.55 1.49
N PRO A 38 -17.18 2.95 1.44
CA PRO A 38 -16.09 3.44 0.62
C PRO A 38 -16.35 3.21 -0.86
N VAL A 39 -15.62 3.94 -1.68
CA VAL A 39 -15.48 3.65 -3.12
C VAL A 39 -14.09 3.06 -3.39
N TYR A 40 -14.00 2.13 -4.33
CA TYR A 40 -12.79 1.35 -4.58
C TYR A 40 -12.18 1.73 -5.93
N ILE A 41 -10.88 2.04 -5.95
CA ILE A 41 -10.10 2.21 -7.18
C ILE A 41 -9.12 1.04 -7.24
N VAL A 42 -9.30 0.14 -8.21
CA VAL A 42 -8.68 -1.19 -8.20
C VAL A 42 -7.87 -1.43 -9.46
N ASP A 43 -6.65 -1.95 -9.29
CA ASP A 43 -5.82 -2.43 -10.39
C ASP A 43 -6.49 -3.59 -11.12
N GLU A 44 -6.59 -3.50 -12.44
CA GLU A 44 -7.21 -4.52 -13.29
C GLU A 44 -6.64 -5.93 -13.07
N ALA A 45 -5.33 -6.06 -12.82
CA ALA A 45 -4.74 -7.36 -12.56
C ALA A 45 -5.25 -7.94 -11.24
N VAL A 46 -5.43 -7.11 -10.21
CA VAL A 46 -5.97 -7.53 -8.92
C VAL A 46 -7.44 -7.93 -9.06
N ALA A 47 -8.24 -7.11 -9.74
CA ALA A 47 -9.65 -7.40 -9.99
C ALA A 47 -9.84 -8.75 -10.72
N ARG A 48 -8.97 -9.04 -11.69
CA ARG A 48 -9.00 -10.30 -12.44
C ARG A 48 -8.51 -11.50 -11.64
N LEU A 49 -7.45 -11.34 -10.85
CA LEU A 49 -6.79 -12.45 -10.15
C LEU A 49 -7.45 -12.77 -8.80
N GLN A 50 -8.15 -11.83 -8.18
CA GLN A 50 -8.74 -11.96 -6.85
C GLN A 50 -10.19 -11.44 -6.75
N PRO A 51 -11.12 -11.86 -7.64
CA PRO A 51 -12.49 -11.35 -7.63
C PRO A 51 -13.25 -11.69 -6.34
N ALA A 52 -13.12 -12.92 -5.83
CA ALA A 52 -13.78 -13.34 -4.60
C ALA A 52 -13.34 -12.54 -3.36
N TRP A 53 -12.07 -12.12 -3.32
CA TRP A 53 -11.56 -11.27 -2.24
C TRP A 53 -12.15 -9.86 -2.32
N LEU A 54 -12.31 -9.31 -3.53
CA LEU A 54 -12.95 -8.00 -3.73
C LEU A 54 -14.44 -8.05 -3.35
N GLU A 55 -15.14 -9.11 -3.73
CA GLU A 55 -16.54 -9.34 -3.33
C GLU A 55 -16.69 -9.40 -1.80
N GLN A 56 -15.79 -10.10 -1.11
CA GLN A 56 -15.76 -10.15 0.35
C GLN A 56 -15.53 -8.76 0.96
N LEU A 57 -14.63 -7.97 0.39
CA LEU A 57 -14.33 -6.60 0.83
C LEU A 57 -15.53 -5.67 0.72
N GLN A 58 -16.39 -5.92 -0.27
CA GLN A 58 -17.56 -5.12 -0.60
C GLN A 58 -18.84 -5.66 0.03
N HIS A 59 -18.76 -6.80 0.70
CA HIS A 59 -19.92 -7.45 1.29
C HIS A 59 -20.58 -6.54 2.32
N GLY A 60 -21.89 -6.30 2.15
CA GLY A 60 -22.67 -5.43 3.02
C GLY A 60 -22.53 -3.92 2.73
N CYS A 61 -21.75 -3.52 1.71
CA CYS A 61 -21.75 -2.14 1.24
C CYS A 61 -23.04 -1.83 0.47
N ASP A 62 -23.57 -0.62 0.68
CA ASP A 62 -24.70 -0.12 -0.10
C ASP A 62 -24.25 0.13 -1.56
N PRO A 63 -24.81 -0.58 -2.55
CA PRO A 63 -24.38 -0.50 -3.95
C PRO A 63 -24.66 0.87 -4.60
N ASP A 64 -25.60 1.65 -4.06
CA ASP A 64 -25.90 2.99 -4.57
C ASP A 64 -24.88 4.01 -4.08
N ARG A 65 -24.17 3.69 -2.99
CA ARG A 65 -23.21 4.58 -2.32
C ARG A 65 -21.76 4.10 -2.42
N SER A 66 -21.55 2.89 -2.94
CA SER A 66 -20.25 2.24 -3.08
C SER A 66 -20.08 1.62 -4.47
N GLY A 67 -18.84 1.39 -4.88
CA GLY A 67 -18.56 0.61 -6.08
C GLY A 67 -17.09 0.62 -6.47
N THR A 68 -16.79 -0.06 -7.57
CA THR A 68 -15.42 -0.25 -8.09
C THR A 68 -15.20 0.53 -9.37
N LEU A 69 -14.13 1.31 -9.41
CA LEU A 69 -13.50 1.78 -10.64
C LEU A 69 -12.26 0.94 -10.90
N VAL A 70 -12.28 0.16 -11.99
CA VAL A 70 -11.12 -0.64 -12.39
C VAL A 70 -10.25 0.16 -13.35
N LEU A 71 -8.95 0.25 -13.06
CA LEU A 71 -7.97 0.95 -13.89
C LEU A 71 -6.84 0.01 -14.29
N ALA A 72 -6.31 0.20 -15.49
CA ALA A 72 -5.07 -0.45 -15.89
C ALA A 72 -3.93 0.00 -14.96
N GLY A 73 -3.17 -0.97 -14.45
CA GLY A 73 -2.03 -0.71 -13.58
C GLY A 73 -0.83 -0.08 -14.29
N GLY A 74 0.21 0.20 -13.49
CA GLY A 74 1.48 0.71 -13.97
C GLY A 74 1.49 2.23 -14.23
N GLU A 75 2.62 2.72 -14.72
CA GLU A 75 2.88 4.16 -14.86
C GLU A 75 1.85 4.95 -15.69
N PRO A 76 1.21 4.40 -16.75
CA PRO A 76 0.19 5.13 -17.52
C PRO A 76 -1.03 5.58 -16.70
N VAL A 77 -1.29 4.98 -15.53
CA VAL A 77 -2.37 5.43 -14.64
C VAL A 77 -2.10 6.83 -14.08
N LYS A 78 -0.84 7.25 -14.01
CA LYS A 78 -0.39 8.54 -13.45
C LYS A 78 -0.46 9.67 -14.47
N GLN A 79 -1.63 9.91 -15.04
CA GLN A 79 -1.83 10.98 -16.02
C GLN A 79 -3.12 11.74 -15.73
N LEU A 80 -3.17 13.00 -16.19
CA LEU A 80 -4.32 13.89 -15.98
C LEU A 80 -5.63 13.30 -16.51
N GLN A 81 -5.58 12.54 -17.60
CA GLN A 81 -6.75 11.90 -18.20
C GLN A 81 -7.36 10.86 -17.25
N THR A 82 -6.52 10.04 -16.62
CA THR A 82 -6.98 9.06 -15.63
C THR A 82 -7.57 9.76 -14.41
N LEU A 83 -6.92 10.83 -13.94
CA LEU A 83 -7.42 11.63 -12.82
C LEU A 83 -8.79 12.26 -13.12
N ALA A 84 -8.97 12.80 -14.33
CA ALA A 84 -10.27 13.32 -14.77
C ALA A 84 -11.35 12.23 -14.82
N GLY A 85 -10.99 11.01 -15.27
CA GLY A 85 -11.90 9.85 -15.25
C GLY A 85 -12.29 9.45 -13.83
N ILE A 86 -11.35 9.47 -12.88
CA ILE A 86 -11.64 9.25 -11.46
C ILE A 86 -12.64 10.29 -10.95
N TYR A 87 -12.44 11.58 -11.24
CA TYR A 87 -13.36 12.63 -10.79
C TYR A 87 -14.76 12.50 -11.38
N ALA A 88 -14.87 12.18 -12.67
CA ALA A 88 -16.17 11.94 -13.31
C ALA A 88 -16.92 10.81 -12.60
N TRP A 89 -16.23 9.70 -12.32
CA TRP A 89 -16.81 8.56 -11.63
C TRP A 89 -17.19 8.86 -10.17
N LEU A 90 -16.37 9.64 -9.44
CA LEU A 90 -16.72 10.11 -8.07
C LEU A 90 -17.95 11.03 -8.08
N ALA A 91 -18.09 11.87 -9.11
CA ALA A 91 -19.24 12.76 -9.28
C ALA A 91 -20.52 11.98 -9.56
N GLU A 92 -20.47 11.01 -10.47
CA GLU A 92 -21.59 10.12 -10.81
C GLU A 92 -22.14 9.38 -9.57
N ARG A 93 -21.25 9.03 -8.63
CA ARG A 93 -21.58 8.34 -7.39
C ARG A 93 -21.91 9.25 -6.21
N ALA A 94 -21.92 10.57 -6.44
CA ALA A 94 -22.17 11.57 -5.41
C ALA A 94 -21.31 11.37 -4.14
N VAL A 95 -20.03 10.99 -4.30
CA VAL A 95 -19.13 10.71 -3.16
C VAL A 95 -19.00 11.99 -2.31
N PRO A 96 -19.41 11.98 -1.03
CA PRO A 96 -19.46 13.17 -0.19
C PRO A 96 -18.08 13.52 0.39
N ARG A 97 -18.00 14.66 1.11
CA ARG A 97 -16.75 15.16 1.71
C ARG A 97 -16.19 14.26 2.82
N ASP A 98 -17.08 13.57 3.54
CA ASP A 98 -16.75 12.54 4.53
C ASP A 98 -16.59 11.14 3.89
N GLY A 99 -16.68 11.04 2.56
CA GLY A 99 -16.44 9.82 1.82
C GLY A 99 -14.98 9.35 1.89
N THR A 100 -14.77 8.08 1.55
CA THR A 100 -13.45 7.45 1.59
C THR A 100 -13.15 6.71 0.28
N ILE A 101 -11.97 6.97 -0.29
CA ILE A 101 -11.41 6.18 -1.41
C ILE A 101 -10.54 5.04 -0.86
N VAL A 102 -10.74 3.82 -1.33
CA VAL A 102 -9.83 2.69 -1.08
C VAL A 102 -9.07 2.40 -2.37
N GLY A 103 -7.78 2.73 -2.39
CA GLY A 103 -6.90 2.43 -3.51
C GLY A 103 -6.29 1.03 -3.35
N ILE A 104 -6.41 0.17 -4.37
CA ILE A 104 -5.93 -1.22 -4.32
C ILE A 104 -5.07 -1.49 -5.56
N GLY A 105 -3.75 -1.56 -5.38
CA GLY A 105 -2.85 -1.74 -6.52
C GLY A 105 -1.37 -1.52 -6.22
N GLY A 106 -0.59 -1.40 -7.29
CA GLY A 106 0.81 -0.99 -7.22
C GLY A 106 0.98 0.50 -6.94
N GLY A 107 2.23 0.94 -6.77
CA GLY A 107 2.54 2.32 -6.32
C GLY A 107 1.98 3.39 -7.25
N ALA A 108 1.98 3.15 -8.56
CA ALA A 108 1.45 4.11 -9.53
C ALA A 108 -0.07 4.35 -9.38
N LEU A 109 -0.84 3.29 -9.14
CA LEU A 109 -2.29 3.42 -8.91
C LEU A 109 -2.56 4.10 -7.58
N LEU A 110 -1.81 3.73 -6.54
CA LEU A 110 -1.96 4.34 -5.21
C LEU A 110 -1.63 5.84 -5.22
N ASP A 111 -0.61 6.24 -5.97
CA ASP A 111 -0.28 7.65 -6.17
C ASP A 111 -1.45 8.41 -6.83
N ALA A 112 -2.04 7.84 -7.89
CA ALA A 112 -3.16 8.46 -8.59
C ALA A 112 -4.42 8.52 -7.71
N ALA A 113 -4.74 7.43 -6.98
CA ALA A 113 -5.89 7.35 -6.08
C ALA A 113 -5.74 8.30 -4.89
N GLY A 114 -4.56 8.34 -4.28
CA GLY A 114 -4.25 9.26 -3.19
C GLY A 114 -4.28 10.72 -3.63
N PHE A 115 -3.79 11.04 -4.84
CA PHE A 115 -3.86 12.39 -5.37
C PHE A 115 -5.29 12.80 -5.71
N ALA A 116 -6.10 11.87 -6.23
CA ALA A 116 -7.53 12.09 -6.42
C ALA A 116 -8.24 12.37 -5.08
N ALA A 117 -7.93 11.61 -4.03
CA ALA A 117 -8.47 11.84 -2.69
C ALA A 117 -8.05 13.19 -2.11
N ALA A 118 -6.79 13.62 -2.33
CA ALA A 118 -6.27 14.90 -1.86
C ALA A 118 -6.98 16.12 -2.46
N THR A 119 -7.50 15.96 -3.67
CA THR A 119 -7.98 17.08 -4.50
C THR A 119 -9.50 17.08 -4.68
N TRP A 120 -10.15 15.90 -4.64
CA TRP A 120 -11.60 15.79 -4.64
C TRP A 120 -12.18 16.50 -3.42
N GLN A 121 -13.09 17.44 -3.65
CA GLN A 121 -13.67 18.30 -2.59
C GLN A 121 -12.65 18.96 -1.65
N ARG A 122 -11.42 19.19 -2.14
CA ARG A 122 -10.27 19.71 -1.38
C ARG A 122 -9.76 18.78 -0.27
N GLY A 123 -9.95 17.47 -0.43
CA GLY A 123 -9.47 16.46 0.48
C GLY A 123 -10.61 15.65 1.08
N ILE A 124 -10.60 14.35 0.80
CA ILE A 124 -11.44 13.34 1.44
C ILE A 124 -10.58 12.22 2.04
N GLY A 125 -11.18 11.35 2.84
CA GLY A 125 -10.49 10.21 3.43
C GLY A 125 -9.99 9.23 2.37
N TRP A 126 -8.87 8.57 2.64
CA TRP A 126 -8.46 7.44 1.81
C TRP A 126 -7.66 6.38 2.57
N VAL A 127 -7.68 5.16 2.02
CA VAL A 127 -6.94 4.01 2.53
C VAL A 127 -6.16 3.38 1.38
N SER A 128 -4.92 2.98 1.67
CA SER A 128 -4.01 2.36 0.72
C SER A 128 -3.93 0.86 0.95
N VAL A 129 -4.11 0.06 -0.10
CA VAL A 129 -3.92 -1.39 -0.10
C VAL A 129 -2.85 -1.74 -1.15
N PRO A 130 -1.55 -1.65 -0.80
CA PRO A 130 -0.47 -1.98 -1.71
C PRO A 130 -0.43 -3.46 -2.05
N THR A 131 -0.38 -3.77 -3.35
CA THR A 131 -0.36 -5.17 -3.85
C THR A 131 0.97 -5.56 -4.50
N THR A 132 1.93 -4.64 -4.55
CA THR A 132 3.29 -4.87 -5.07
C THR A 132 4.32 -4.65 -3.98
N LEU A 133 5.44 -5.39 -4.01
CA LEU A 133 6.50 -5.26 -3.00
C LEU A 133 7.03 -3.82 -2.91
N LEU A 134 7.28 -3.19 -4.07
CA LEU A 134 7.73 -1.80 -4.12
C LEU A 134 6.75 -0.84 -3.43
N ALA A 135 5.43 -1.03 -3.67
CA ALA A 135 4.42 -0.20 -3.03
C ALA A 135 4.35 -0.40 -1.51
N MET A 136 4.53 -1.64 -1.04
CA MET A 136 4.48 -1.97 0.38
C MET A 136 5.61 -1.31 1.19
N ILE A 137 6.78 -1.13 0.60
CA ILE A 137 7.98 -0.63 1.31
C ILE A 137 8.31 0.84 1.05
N ASP A 138 7.72 1.45 0.01
CA ASP A 138 8.01 2.83 -0.41
C ASP A 138 6.72 3.61 -0.69
N ALA A 139 6.05 3.34 -1.81
CA ALA A 139 5.00 4.22 -2.33
C ALA A 139 3.78 4.37 -1.41
N ALA A 140 3.43 3.36 -0.61
CA ALA A 140 2.32 3.48 0.34
C ALA A 140 2.69 4.29 1.59
N ILE A 141 3.97 4.53 1.85
CA ILE A 141 4.49 5.08 3.11
C ILE A 141 5.01 6.51 2.87
N GLY A 142 4.48 7.48 3.61
CA GLY A 142 4.99 8.86 3.61
C GLY A 142 4.05 9.90 3.03
N GLY A 143 2.84 9.50 2.59
CA GLY A 143 1.76 10.42 2.22
C GLY A 143 2.00 11.24 0.96
N LYS A 144 3.06 10.96 0.19
CA LYS A 144 3.28 11.59 -1.11
C LYS A 144 2.36 10.94 -2.12
N THR A 145 1.65 11.75 -2.89
CA THR A 145 0.77 11.31 -3.96
C THR A 145 1.00 12.21 -5.16
N ALA A 146 1.12 11.64 -6.37
CA ALA A 146 1.46 12.44 -7.55
C ALA A 146 1.03 11.80 -8.86
N ILE A 147 0.90 12.63 -9.89
CA ILE A 147 0.75 12.22 -11.28
C ILE A 147 1.90 12.79 -12.12
N ASN A 148 2.05 12.22 -13.31
CA ASN A 148 2.95 12.75 -14.33
C ASN A 148 2.20 13.79 -15.16
N ALA A 149 2.88 14.89 -15.48
CA ALA A 149 2.32 15.98 -16.28
C ALA A 149 3.42 16.61 -17.16
N ALA A 150 3.06 16.96 -18.39
CA ALA A 150 3.98 17.58 -19.35
C ALA A 150 5.32 16.83 -19.55
N GLY A 151 5.29 15.50 -19.52
CA GLY A 151 6.49 14.65 -19.64
C GLY A 151 7.37 14.57 -18.38
N LEU A 152 6.98 15.27 -17.30
CA LEU A 152 7.70 15.26 -16.05
C LEU A 152 7.09 14.25 -15.07
N LYS A 153 7.96 13.46 -14.43
CA LYS A 153 7.55 12.46 -13.45
C LYS A 153 7.33 13.09 -12.08
N ASN A 154 6.20 12.76 -11.46
CA ASN A 154 5.86 13.10 -10.07
C ASN A 154 5.95 14.60 -9.70
N GLN A 155 5.79 15.50 -10.66
CA GLN A 155 5.91 16.95 -10.40
C GLN A 155 4.59 17.60 -9.95
N VAL A 156 3.46 16.96 -10.24
CA VAL A 156 2.13 17.45 -9.82
C VAL A 156 1.59 16.48 -8.79
N GLY A 157 1.43 16.94 -7.55
CA GLY A 157 1.08 16.07 -6.44
C GLY A 157 0.71 16.83 -5.17
N ALA A 158 0.45 16.07 -4.11
CA ALA A 158 0.12 16.56 -2.78
C ALA A 158 0.71 15.66 -1.69
N PHE A 159 0.93 16.23 -0.51
CA PHE A 159 1.11 15.48 0.72
C PHE A 159 -0.28 15.20 1.32
N HIS A 160 -0.76 13.96 1.17
CA HIS A 160 -2.06 13.50 1.65
C HIS A 160 -1.94 12.09 2.23
N PRO A 161 -1.55 11.96 3.51
CA PRO A 161 -1.39 10.67 4.17
C PRO A 161 -2.67 9.84 4.16
N ALA A 162 -2.54 8.53 3.91
CA ALA A 162 -3.65 7.60 4.04
C ALA A 162 -4.04 7.43 5.52
N ALA A 163 -5.33 7.31 5.81
CA ALA A 163 -5.82 6.99 7.15
C ALA A 163 -5.37 5.59 7.61
N GLY A 164 -5.21 4.68 6.64
CA GLY A 164 -4.67 3.35 6.85
C GLY A 164 -3.87 2.84 5.65
N ILE A 165 -2.91 1.96 5.92
CA ILE A 165 -2.13 1.24 4.91
C ILE A 165 -2.23 -0.25 5.22
N MET A 166 -2.93 -1.00 4.38
CA MET A 166 -3.22 -2.42 4.58
C MET A 166 -2.21 -3.27 3.81
N VAL A 167 -1.20 -3.79 4.50
CA VAL A 167 -0.17 -4.61 3.86
C VAL A 167 -0.44 -6.08 4.10
N ASP A 168 -0.85 -6.75 3.02
CA ASP A 168 -1.03 -8.20 2.96
C ASP A 168 -0.06 -8.81 1.95
N CYS A 169 0.93 -9.54 2.45
CA CYS A 169 1.93 -10.22 1.62
C CYS A 169 1.32 -11.32 0.71
N GLY A 170 0.05 -11.70 0.92
CA GLY A 170 -0.68 -12.64 0.06
C GLY A 170 -0.79 -12.18 -1.39
N PHE A 171 -0.83 -10.86 -1.65
CA PHE A 171 -0.83 -10.31 -3.01
C PHE A 171 0.45 -10.66 -3.79
N LEU A 172 1.58 -10.76 -3.08
CA LEU A 172 2.89 -10.98 -3.70
C LEU A 172 3.03 -12.36 -4.34
N VAL A 173 2.17 -13.32 -3.99
CA VAL A 173 2.13 -14.65 -4.63
C VAL A 173 1.76 -14.56 -6.10
N SER A 174 0.93 -13.59 -6.46
CA SER A 174 0.51 -13.35 -7.84
C SER A 174 1.34 -12.30 -8.57
N LEU A 175 2.27 -11.63 -7.88
CA LEU A 175 3.07 -10.52 -8.41
C LEU A 175 4.11 -11.00 -9.43
N PRO A 176 4.10 -10.53 -10.69
CA PRO A 176 5.10 -10.92 -11.68
C PRO A 176 6.54 -10.68 -11.19
N ARG A 177 7.49 -11.47 -11.72
CA ARG A 177 8.91 -11.39 -11.33
C ARG A 177 9.51 -9.99 -11.45
N ALA A 178 9.10 -9.23 -12.44
CA ALA A 178 9.55 -7.85 -12.61
C ALA A 178 9.21 -6.99 -11.37
N GLY A 179 7.96 -7.07 -10.89
CA GLY A 179 7.54 -6.34 -9.70
C GLY A 179 8.25 -6.77 -8.41
N TRP A 180 8.61 -8.06 -8.30
CA TRP A 180 9.49 -8.53 -7.22
C TRP A 180 10.89 -7.93 -7.31
N ARG A 181 11.50 -7.92 -8.50
CA ARG A 181 12.85 -7.37 -8.71
C ARG A 181 12.90 -5.88 -8.38
N ASP A 182 11.89 -5.12 -8.78
CA ASP A 182 11.80 -3.70 -8.50
C ASP A 182 11.73 -3.44 -6.99
N GLY A 183 10.88 -4.18 -6.27
CA GLY A 183 10.77 -4.08 -4.81
C GLY A 183 12.05 -4.52 -4.09
N LEU A 184 12.67 -5.62 -4.50
CA LEU A 184 13.93 -6.10 -3.90
C LEU A 184 15.08 -5.10 -4.11
N ALA A 185 15.15 -4.48 -5.29
CA ALA A 185 16.16 -3.46 -5.57
C ALA A 185 16.02 -2.26 -4.61
N GLU A 186 14.79 -1.79 -4.39
CA GLU A 186 14.50 -0.70 -3.46
C GLU A 186 14.81 -1.08 -2.00
N MET A 187 14.53 -2.33 -1.64
CA MET A 187 14.83 -2.88 -0.31
C MET A 187 16.34 -2.95 -0.04
N VAL A 188 17.13 -3.42 -1.02
CA VAL A 188 18.60 -3.42 -0.97
C VAL A 188 19.12 -1.99 -0.87
N LYS A 189 18.60 -1.07 -1.69
CA LYS A 189 18.98 0.35 -1.63
C LYS A 189 18.77 0.88 -0.21
N THR A 190 17.58 0.65 0.36
CA THR A 190 17.21 1.10 1.71
C THR A 190 18.14 0.54 2.78
N ALA A 191 18.47 -0.75 2.70
CA ALA A 191 19.40 -1.41 3.60
C ALA A 191 20.80 -0.78 3.54
N VAL A 192 21.36 -0.64 2.34
CA VAL A 192 22.71 -0.11 2.11
C VAL A 192 22.84 1.35 2.58
N ILE A 193 21.83 2.18 2.34
CA ILE A 193 21.94 3.62 2.65
C ILE A 193 21.65 3.97 4.11
N GLY A 194 21.04 3.07 4.90
CA GLY A 194 20.57 3.49 6.22
C GLY A 194 19.98 2.44 7.15
N ASP A 195 20.01 1.14 6.80
CA ASP A 195 19.55 0.10 7.71
C ASP A 195 20.51 -1.12 7.68
N PRO A 196 21.61 -1.07 8.47
CA PRO A 196 22.55 -2.19 8.55
C PRO A 196 21.92 -3.49 9.04
N GLY A 197 20.86 -3.41 9.86
CA GLY A 197 20.12 -4.59 10.33
C GLY A 197 19.41 -5.27 9.16
N LEU A 198 18.69 -4.48 8.37
CA LEU A 198 18.05 -4.93 7.13
C LEU A 198 19.07 -5.53 6.15
N PHE A 199 20.28 -4.95 6.08
CA PHE A 199 21.34 -5.46 5.21
C PHE A 199 21.82 -6.85 5.63
N VAL A 200 22.05 -7.07 6.93
CA VAL A 200 22.41 -8.40 7.48
C VAL A 200 21.29 -9.41 7.25
N GLU A 201 20.03 -9.00 7.41
CA GLU A 201 18.89 -9.86 7.11
C GLU A 201 18.86 -10.23 5.62
N LEU A 202 19.13 -9.28 4.70
CA LEU A 202 19.15 -9.54 3.25
C LEU A 202 20.23 -10.55 2.89
N GLU A 203 21.41 -10.37 3.48
CA GLU A 203 22.57 -11.23 3.24
C GLU A 203 22.31 -12.65 3.75
N SER A 204 21.72 -12.77 4.95
CA SER A 204 21.33 -14.06 5.53
C SER A 204 20.24 -14.77 4.70
N SER A 205 19.41 -14.00 4.02
CA SER A 205 18.31 -14.46 3.16
C SER A 205 18.73 -14.74 1.71
N ARG A 206 19.97 -14.43 1.33
CA ARG A 206 20.43 -14.35 -0.06
C ARG A 206 20.11 -15.62 -0.87
N ASP A 207 20.42 -16.78 -0.32
CA ASP A 207 20.29 -18.05 -1.05
C ASP A 207 18.83 -18.47 -1.21
N GLU A 208 17.95 -18.05 -0.30
CA GLU A 208 16.50 -18.22 -0.43
C GLU A 208 15.92 -17.25 -1.45
N LEU A 209 16.24 -15.95 -1.35
CA LEU A 209 15.84 -14.93 -2.31
C LEU A 209 16.31 -15.29 -3.73
N ARG A 210 17.52 -15.83 -3.88
CA ARG A 210 18.05 -16.31 -5.17
C ARG A 210 17.28 -17.53 -5.69
N ARG A 211 16.86 -18.45 -4.82
CA ARG A 211 16.02 -19.60 -5.22
C ARG A 211 14.63 -19.16 -5.65
N MET A 212 14.05 -18.17 -4.98
CA MET A 212 12.70 -17.67 -5.26
C MET A 212 12.66 -16.76 -6.50
N PHE A 213 13.63 -15.85 -6.63
CA PHE A 213 13.60 -14.74 -7.59
C PHE A 213 14.81 -14.67 -8.54
N GLY A 214 15.73 -15.62 -8.45
CA GLY A 214 16.86 -15.73 -9.36
C GLY A 214 16.45 -16.07 -10.80
N PRO A 215 17.37 -15.89 -11.76
CA PRO A 215 17.11 -16.13 -13.18
C PRO A 215 16.64 -17.57 -13.47
N ASP A 216 17.09 -18.54 -12.67
CA ASP A 216 16.78 -19.96 -12.83
C ASP A 216 15.55 -20.43 -12.03
N SER A 217 14.85 -19.54 -11.32
CA SER A 217 13.67 -19.98 -10.58
C SER A 217 12.61 -20.45 -11.58
N ALA A 218 12.09 -21.67 -11.41
CA ALA A 218 11.11 -22.26 -12.33
C ALA A 218 9.66 -22.02 -11.88
N ARG A 219 9.44 -21.60 -10.62
CA ARG A 219 8.10 -21.44 -10.02
C ARG A 219 8.05 -20.22 -9.11
N MET A 220 6.86 -19.62 -8.99
CA MET A 220 6.62 -18.58 -7.99
C MET A 220 6.61 -19.18 -6.58
N PRO A 221 7.09 -18.45 -5.57
CA PRO A 221 7.07 -18.90 -4.18
C PRO A 221 5.64 -19.10 -3.65
N ARG A 222 5.47 -20.07 -2.74
CA ARG A 222 4.18 -20.36 -2.06
C ARG A 222 3.90 -19.31 -0.98
N LEU A 223 2.62 -19.01 -0.72
CA LEU A 223 2.13 -18.07 0.33
C LEU A 223 2.84 -18.27 1.68
N SER A 224 3.08 -19.51 2.10
CA SER A 224 3.71 -19.83 3.38
C SER A 224 5.16 -19.35 3.52
N ALA A 225 5.88 -19.16 2.41
CA ALA A 225 7.25 -18.64 2.42
C ALA A 225 7.30 -17.11 2.43
N VAL A 226 6.22 -16.45 1.99
CA VAL A 226 6.13 -14.99 1.83
C VAL A 226 5.43 -14.33 3.02
N CYS A 227 4.55 -15.05 3.72
CA CYS A 227 3.72 -14.53 4.81
C CYS A 227 4.05 -15.12 6.21
N SER A 228 5.06 -15.99 6.34
CA SER A 228 5.42 -16.56 7.65
C SER A 228 6.42 -15.68 8.41
N GLU A 229 6.50 -15.89 9.73
CA GLU A 229 7.66 -15.48 10.55
C GLU A 229 8.99 -16.05 10.02
N HIS A 230 8.91 -17.04 9.12
CA HIS A 230 10.02 -17.71 8.44
C HIS A 230 10.24 -17.25 6.99
N CYS A 231 9.50 -16.25 6.48
CA CYS A 231 10.02 -15.43 5.39
C CYS A 231 11.32 -14.83 5.93
N PRO A 232 12.46 -14.97 5.26
CA PRO A 232 13.71 -14.66 5.91
C PRO A 232 13.71 -13.14 6.22
N GLY A 233 13.57 -12.78 7.52
CA GLY A 233 13.37 -11.45 8.11
C GLY A 233 11.92 -11.01 8.54
N GLY A 234 10.90 -11.86 8.41
CA GLY A 234 9.55 -11.64 8.99
C GLY A 234 8.79 -10.37 8.53
N PRO A 235 7.74 -9.89 9.24
CA PRO A 235 7.05 -8.64 8.91
C PRO A 235 7.91 -7.36 9.08
N GLY A 236 9.20 -7.49 9.40
CA GLY A 236 10.14 -6.38 9.62
C GLY A 236 10.54 -5.62 8.35
N TRP A 237 10.51 -6.28 7.19
CA TRP A 237 10.87 -5.69 5.88
C TRP A 237 9.96 -4.56 5.42
N VAL A 238 8.68 -4.65 5.79
CA VAL A 238 7.61 -3.85 5.17
C VAL A 238 7.67 -2.39 5.63
N VAL A 239 8.30 -2.11 6.77
CA VAL A 239 8.43 -0.75 7.31
C VAL A 239 9.88 -0.52 7.72
N PRO A 240 10.74 0.01 6.82
CA PRO A 240 12.12 0.34 7.14
C PRO A 240 12.20 1.18 8.41
N ARG A 241 13.20 0.99 9.27
CA ARG A 241 13.31 1.77 10.53
C ARG A 241 13.31 3.28 10.30
N ARG A 242 13.69 3.72 9.11
CA ARG A 242 13.72 5.13 8.67
C ARG A 242 12.33 5.74 8.50
N SER A 243 11.31 4.98 8.06
CA SER A 243 9.93 5.51 7.94
C SER A 243 9.28 5.73 9.31
N ARG A 244 9.79 5.09 10.37
CA ARG A 244 9.43 5.38 11.78
C ARG A 244 10.03 6.68 12.32
N ARG A 245 10.87 7.37 11.54
CA ARG A 245 11.52 8.66 11.87
C ARG A 245 11.34 9.69 10.78
N ILE A 246 10.16 9.76 10.16
CA ILE A 246 9.76 10.96 9.42
C ILE A 246 9.08 11.90 10.43
N SER A 247 9.84 12.41 11.39
CA SER A 247 9.46 13.61 12.13
C SER A 247 10.23 14.76 11.51
N SER A 248 9.54 15.60 10.74
CA SER A 248 10.00 16.96 10.54
C SER A 248 10.01 17.63 11.92
N ALA A 249 11.21 17.87 12.43
CA ALA A 249 11.50 18.67 13.63
C ALA A 249 10.77 18.25 14.92
N GLY A 250 11.45 17.41 15.72
CA GLY A 250 11.34 17.39 17.18
C GLY A 250 10.04 16.87 17.78
N ILE A 251 10.06 15.62 18.26
CA ILE A 251 9.42 15.15 19.51
C ILE A 251 10.02 13.77 19.82
N SER A 252 10.41 13.60 21.08
CA SER A 252 10.98 12.38 21.66
C SER A 252 9.97 11.24 21.66
N THR A 253 10.35 10.08 21.13
CA THR A 253 9.66 8.81 21.44
C THR A 253 10.03 8.38 22.86
N SER A 254 9.16 8.59 23.84
CA SER A 254 9.23 7.85 25.11
C SER A 254 8.69 6.44 24.86
N MET A 255 9.58 5.45 24.92
CA MET A 255 9.20 4.06 25.12
C MET A 255 8.95 3.85 26.61
N ASP A 256 7.71 4.04 27.07
CA ASP A 256 7.33 3.49 28.37
C ASP A 256 7.06 1.99 28.19
N ARG A 257 8.01 1.21 28.70
CA ARG A 257 7.83 -0.20 28.99
C ARG A 257 6.72 -0.31 30.02
N VAL A 258 5.57 -0.84 29.62
CA VAL A 258 4.69 -1.48 30.59
C VAL A 258 5.23 -2.89 30.79
N ALA A 259 5.72 -3.14 32.00
CA ALA A 259 6.04 -4.46 32.52
C ALA A 259 5.58 -4.50 33.99
N PRO A 260 5.32 -5.68 34.56
CA PRO A 260 4.66 -6.87 34.01
C PRO A 260 3.14 -6.84 34.21
#